data_AF-A0A915Z9Y8-F1
#
_entry.id   AF-A0A915Z9Y8-F1
#
_cell.length_a   1.000
_cell.length_b   1.000
_cell.length_c   1.000
_cell.angle_alpha   90.00
_cell.angle_beta   90.00
_cell.angle_gamma   90.00
#
_symmetry.space_group_name_H-M   'P 1'
#
loop_
_entity.id
_entity.type
_entity.pdbx_description
1 polymer ?
#
loop_
_entity_poly.entity_id
_entity_poly.type
_entity_poly.pdbx_seq_one_letter_code
_entity_poly.pdbx_strand_id
1 'polypeptide(L)'
;MLLCDYIGDNVKSSQQRNVQSRKNKVWELAHLLIDVFESLDPFNHPIFEFCKNLNQEGINQLVTVYDIGIKRLQSIINQEILLTEDYTTVGRRARNINRITVAEIARMRKEKKEEERKEKRKEKENKRGRGRGRGQGRGRGRGRGKGRGRGKDRGSGSEKEYIG
;
A
#
# COMPACT_ATOMS: atom_id res chain seq x y z
N MET A 1 19.14 -0.14 3.78
CA MET A 1 20.38 0.33 3.14
C MET A 1 21.40 0.36 4.26
N LEU A 2 22.51 -0.37 4.15
CA LEU A 2 23.53 -0.35 5.21
C LEU A 2 24.34 0.96 5.06
N LEU A 3 24.84 1.50 6.17
CA LEU A 3 25.67 2.71 6.15
C LEU A 3 26.87 2.57 5.19
N CYS A 4 27.40 1.35 5.05
CA CYS A 4 28.46 0.99 4.10
C CYS A 4 28.08 1.26 2.63
N ASP A 5 26.82 1.01 2.23
CA ASP A 5 26.34 1.28 0.86
C ASP A 5 26.32 2.81 0.56
N TYR A 6 26.20 3.65 1.60
CA TYR A 6 26.19 5.11 1.49
C TYR A 6 27.60 5.70 1.44
N ILE A 7 28.50 5.21 2.30
CA ILE A 7 29.91 5.64 2.39
C ILE A 7 30.76 5.09 1.23
N GLY A 8 30.22 4.16 0.43
CA GLY A 8 30.96 3.54 -0.67
C GLY A 8 31.92 2.44 -0.21
N ASP A 9 31.74 1.98 1.02
CA ASP A 9 32.58 0.94 1.62
C ASP A 9 32.10 -0.44 1.13
N ASN A 10 32.73 -0.91 0.06
CA ASN A 10 32.40 -2.14 -0.66
C ASN A 10 32.91 -3.37 0.12
N VAL A 11 32.32 -3.64 1.29
CA VAL A 11 32.48 -4.93 1.95
C VAL A 11 31.56 -5.95 1.27
N LYS A 12 32.13 -6.61 0.25
CA LYS A 12 31.74 -7.89 -0.37
C LYS A 12 30.27 -8.31 -0.20
N SER A 13 29.37 -7.86 -1.10
CA SER A 13 28.24 -8.70 -1.61
C SER A 13 27.20 -7.95 -2.46
N SER A 14 27.19 -6.61 -2.52
CA SER A 14 26.18 -5.91 -3.31
C SER A 14 26.65 -5.67 -4.77
N GLN A 15 25.93 -6.22 -5.75
CA GLN A 15 26.14 -5.87 -7.16
C GLN A 15 25.93 -4.36 -7.33
N GLN A 16 26.88 -3.66 -7.97
CA GLN A 16 26.84 -2.21 -8.19
C GLN A 16 25.49 -1.71 -8.77
N ARG A 17 24.88 -2.48 -9.69
CA ARG A 17 23.55 -2.19 -10.25
C ARG A 17 22.45 -2.14 -9.18
N ASN A 18 22.47 -3.03 -8.21
CA ASN A 18 21.51 -3.08 -7.10
C ASN A 18 21.74 -1.94 -6.10
N VAL A 19 22.97 -1.47 -5.93
CA VAL A 19 23.27 -0.27 -5.13
C VAL A 19 22.71 0.97 -5.83
N GLN A 20 22.98 1.13 -7.13
CA GLN A 20 22.52 2.28 -7.89
C GLN A 20 20.98 2.36 -7.95
N SER A 21 20.31 1.22 -8.18
CA SER A 21 18.83 1.18 -8.17
C SER A 21 18.24 1.60 -6.83
N ARG A 22 18.86 1.21 -5.71
CA ARG A 22 18.40 1.63 -4.37
C ARG A 22 18.64 3.12 -4.12
N LYS A 23 19.79 3.66 -4.54
CA LYS A 23 20.09 5.09 -4.44
C LYS A 23 19.08 5.93 -5.23
N ASN A 24 18.78 5.54 -6.47
CA ASN A 24 17.79 6.23 -7.31
C ASN A 24 16.41 6.26 -6.63
N LYS A 25 15.94 5.14 -6.09
CA LYS A 25 14.65 5.09 -5.36
C LYS A 25 14.61 5.98 -4.12
N VAL A 26 15.74 6.14 -3.42
CA VAL A 26 15.82 7.06 -2.28
C VAL A 26 15.78 8.52 -2.74
N TRP A 27 16.46 8.85 -3.83
CA TRP A 27 16.39 10.19 -4.41
C TRP A 27 14.99 10.53 -4.93
N GLU A 28 14.33 9.59 -5.62
CA GLU A 28 12.93 9.73 -6.04
C GLU A 28 12.01 10.02 -4.84
N LEU A 29 12.21 9.30 -3.73
CA LEU A 29 11.48 9.55 -2.49
C LEU A 29 11.78 10.93 -1.90
N ALA A 30 13.05 11.35 -1.90
CA ALA A 30 13.45 12.66 -1.36
C ALA A 30 12.82 13.81 -2.14
N HIS A 31 12.84 13.76 -3.48
CA HIS A 31 12.17 14.75 -4.32
C HIS A 31 10.67 14.79 -4.05
N LEU A 32 10.02 13.62 -4.00
CA LEU A 32 8.60 13.54 -3.72
C LEU A 32 8.25 14.07 -2.31
N LEU A 33 9.12 13.88 -1.32
CA LEU A 33 8.92 14.47 0.01
C LEU A 33 9.06 16.00 -0.01
N ILE A 34 10.05 16.53 -0.73
CA ILE A 34 10.23 17.98 -0.88
C ILE A 34 8.98 18.60 -1.51
N ASP A 35 8.53 18.06 -2.64
CA ASP A 35 7.34 18.53 -3.35
C ASP A 35 6.09 18.54 -2.45
N VAL A 36 5.94 17.50 -1.61
CA VAL A 36 4.81 17.37 -0.69
C VAL A 36 4.88 18.41 0.43
N PHE A 37 6.04 18.63 1.03
CA PHE A 37 6.20 19.60 2.11
C PHE A 37 6.12 21.05 1.63
N GLU A 38 6.44 21.32 0.37
CA GLU A 38 6.27 22.64 -0.25
C GLU A 38 4.82 22.90 -0.73
N SER A 39 3.97 21.88 -0.75
CA SER A 39 2.56 22.01 -1.14
C SER A 39 1.72 22.70 -0.06
N LEU A 40 0.59 23.31 -0.48
CA LEU A 40 -0.35 24.00 0.42
C LEU A 40 -1.04 23.05 1.43
N ASP A 41 -1.11 21.76 1.13
CA ASP A 41 -1.73 20.75 1.99
C ASP A 41 -0.92 19.44 2.01
N PRO A 42 0.19 19.42 2.76
CA PRO A 42 1.14 18.30 2.76
C PRO A 42 0.53 16.98 3.24
N PHE A 43 -0.52 17.03 4.07
CA PHE A 43 -1.07 15.85 4.74
C PHE A 43 -2.01 15.05 3.86
N ASN A 44 -2.54 15.63 2.79
CA ASN A 44 -3.44 14.96 1.86
C ASN A 44 -2.72 14.15 0.77
N HIS A 45 -1.38 14.15 0.75
CA HIS A 45 -0.63 13.42 -0.27
C HIS A 45 -0.68 11.89 -0.03
N PRO A 46 -0.82 11.06 -1.10
CA PRO A 46 -0.89 9.59 -0.99
C PRO A 46 0.31 8.93 -0.28
N ILE A 47 1.46 9.62 -0.21
CA ILE A 47 2.62 9.11 0.53
C ILE A 47 2.33 8.92 2.02
N PHE A 48 1.40 9.71 2.59
CA PHE A 48 1.02 9.69 3.99
C PHE A 48 -0.30 8.97 4.26
N GLU A 49 -0.87 8.29 3.26
CA GLU A 49 -2.15 7.57 3.37
C GLU A 49 -2.22 6.60 4.57
N PHE A 50 -1.09 6.00 4.94
CA PHE A 50 -0.99 5.06 6.07
C PHE A 50 -0.36 5.67 7.33
N CYS A 51 -0.08 6.97 7.32
CA CYS A 51 0.55 7.70 8.41
C CYS A 51 -0.50 8.32 9.33
N LYS A 52 -1.25 7.48 10.04
CA LYS A 52 -2.34 7.92 10.95
C LYS A 52 -1.90 8.87 12.07
N ASN A 53 -0.61 8.87 12.38
CA ASN A 53 -0.01 9.73 13.42
C ASN A 53 0.44 11.09 12.88
N LEU A 54 0.33 11.36 11.57
CA LEU A 54 0.60 12.69 11.00
C LEU A 54 -0.64 13.58 11.16
N ASN A 55 -0.93 13.91 12.41
CA ASN A 55 -1.98 14.84 12.81
C ASN A 55 -1.46 15.73 13.95
N GLN A 56 -2.24 16.72 14.36
CA GLN A 56 -1.82 17.65 15.42
C GLN A 56 -1.45 16.94 16.73
N GLU A 57 -2.19 15.88 17.08
CA GLU A 57 -1.92 15.08 18.27
C GLU A 57 -0.57 14.37 18.20
N GLY A 58 -0.26 13.72 17.07
CA GLY A 58 1.01 13.05 16.86
C GLY A 58 2.19 14.01 16.78
N ILE A 59 2.00 15.22 16.24
CA ILE A 59 3.00 16.30 16.28
C ILE A 59 3.26 16.72 17.74
N ASN A 60 2.20 16.95 18.51
CA ASN A 60 2.34 17.30 19.93
C ASN A 60 3.04 16.18 20.71
N GLN A 61 2.69 14.91 20.46
CA GLN A 61 3.38 13.76 21.05
C GLN A 61 4.88 13.79 20.71
N LEU A 62 5.25 14.03 19.45
CA LEU A 62 6.65 14.11 19.04
C LEU A 62 7.43 15.17 19.84
N VAL A 63 6.85 16.36 20.02
CA VAL A 63 7.44 17.43 20.84
C VAL A 63 7.59 16.98 22.30
N THR A 64 6.55 16.40 22.90
CA THR A 64 6.63 15.93 24.29
C THR A 64 7.70 14.85 24.49
N VAL A 65 7.88 13.96 23.51
CA VAL A 65 8.92 12.92 23.57
C VAL A 65 10.31 13.51 23.54
N TYR A 66 10.51 14.61 22.82
CA TYR A 66 11.79 15.32 22.79
C TYR A 66 12.18 15.82 24.17
N ASP A 67 11.25 16.48 24.88
CA ASP A 67 11.48 16.97 26.25
C ASP A 67 11.77 15.83 27.24
N ILE A 68 11.03 14.73 27.11
CA ILE A 68 11.28 13.51 27.90
C ILE A 68 12.68 12.96 27.59
N GLY A 69 13.10 13.01 26.33
CA GLY A 69 14.42 12.58 25.88
C GLY A 69 15.55 13.37 26.53
N ILE A 70 15.43 14.70 26.58
CA ILE A 70 16.41 15.57 27.25
C ILE A 70 16.58 15.16 28.72
N LYS A 71 15.48 15.03 29.45
CA LYS A 71 15.50 14.64 30.87
C LYS A 71 16.15 13.28 31.07
N ARG A 72 15.89 12.32 30.18
CA ARG A 72 16.52 10.99 30.22
C ARG A 72 18.03 11.06 29.99
N LEU A 73 18.49 11.86 29.02
CA LEU A 73 19.91 12.04 28.76
C LEU A 73 20.63 12.67 29.95
N GLN A 74 20.05 13.70 30.56
CA GLN A 74 20.59 14.32 31.77
C GLN A 74 20.69 13.31 32.92
N SER A 75 19.65 12.50 33.14
CA SER A 75 19.67 11.46 34.17
C SER A 75 20.74 10.40 33.92
N ILE A 76 20.96 9.98 32.66
CA ILE A 76 22.04 9.05 32.31
C ILE A 76 23.42 9.65 32.63
N ILE A 77 23.64 10.93 32.29
CA ILE A 77 24.89 11.62 32.59
C ILE A 77 25.13 11.68 34.10
N ASN A 78 24.11 12.06 34.87
CA ASN A 78 24.20 12.18 36.33
C ASN A 78 24.49 10.83 37.01
N GLN A 79 23.88 9.74 36.51
CA GLN A 79 24.03 8.40 37.09
C GLN A 79 25.30 7.67 36.66
N GLU A 80 25.71 7.77 35.39
CA GLU A 80 26.80 6.94 34.85
C GLU A 80 28.14 7.67 34.75
N ILE A 81 28.11 9.01 34.60
CA ILE A 81 29.32 9.80 34.38
C ILE A 81 29.68 10.59 35.64
N LEU A 82 28.73 11.37 36.16
CA LEU A 82 28.99 12.25 37.31
C LEU A 82 28.81 11.54 38.66
N LEU A 83 28.10 10.41 38.68
CA LEU A 83 27.80 9.62 39.87
C LEU A 83 27.11 10.44 40.98
N THR A 84 26.33 11.46 40.60
CA THR A 84 25.62 12.35 41.53
C THR A 84 24.24 11.84 41.92
N GLU A 85 23.71 10.88 41.16
CA GLU A 85 22.41 10.23 41.37
C GLU A 85 22.55 8.71 41.41
N ASP A 86 21.65 8.02 42.10
CA ASP A 86 21.61 6.56 42.15
C ASP A 86 21.26 5.96 40.78
N TYR A 87 21.95 4.87 40.44
CA TYR A 87 21.76 4.18 39.18
C TYR A 87 20.36 3.55 39.06
N THR A 88 19.64 3.88 37.99
CA THR A 88 18.37 3.21 37.64
C THR A 88 18.27 2.83 36.17
N THR A 89 17.58 1.73 35.92
CA THR A 89 17.31 1.20 34.57
C THR A 89 15.89 1.46 34.11
N VAL A 90 15.04 2.02 34.98
CA VAL A 90 13.62 2.24 34.70
C VAL A 90 13.46 3.20 33.53
N GLY A 91 12.63 2.83 32.56
CA GLY A 91 12.31 3.68 31.40
C GLY A 91 13.34 3.70 30.27
N ARG A 92 14.50 3.03 30.37
CA ARG A 92 15.54 3.01 29.31
C ARG A 92 15.09 2.46 27.96
N ARG A 93 14.05 1.61 27.96
CA ARG A 93 13.45 1.04 26.74
C ARG A 93 12.03 1.53 26.46
N ALA A 94 11.54 2.51 27.24
CA ALA A 94 10.21 3.04 27.07
C ALA A 94 10.12 3.78 25.74
N ARG A 95 9.31 3.23 24.84
CA ARG A 95 8.97 3.84 23.56
C ARG A 95 7.79 4.78 23.79
N ASN A 96 8.07 6.07 23.81
CA ASN A 96 7.05 7.11 23.99
C ASN A 96 6.29 7.42 22.68
N ILE A 97 6.57 6.68 21.60
CA ILE A 97 5.99 6.88 20.27
C ILE A 97 5.47 5.54 19.75
N ASN A 98 4.32 5.59 19.10
CA ASN A 98 3.72 4.44 18.43
C ASN A 98 4.58 4.00 17.25
N ARG A 99 4.94 2.72 17.23
CA ARG A 99 5.66 2.10 16.12
C ARG A 99 4.66 1.46 15.16
N ILE A 100 4.68 1.88 13.90
CA ILE A 100 3.98 1.19 12.81
C ILE A 100 5.00 0.35 12.04
N THR A 101 4.69 -0.93 11.83
CA THR A 101 5.55 -1.86 11.10
C THR A 101 5.18 -1.95 9.62
N VAL A 102 6.14 -2.35 8.77
CA VAL A 102 5.87 -2.59 7.34
C VAL A 102 4.80 -3.66 7.13
N ALA A 103 4.74 -4.66 8.02
CA ALA A 103 3.70 -5.69 8.00
C ALA A 103 2.30 -5.11 8.30
N GLU A 104 2.19 -4.18 9.24
CA GLU A 104 0.94 -3.45 9.49
C GLU A 104 0.54 -2.60 8.29
N ILE A 105 1.48 -1.89 7.67
CA ILE A 105 1.21 -1.12 6.44
C ILE A 105 0.70 -2.05 5.33
N ALA A 106 1.31 -3.22 5.17
CA ALA A 106 0.87 -4.22 4.21
C ALA A 106 -0.55 -4.77 4.51
N ARG A 107 -0.90 -4.94 5.79
CA ARG A 107 -2.26 -5.31 6.22
C ARG A 107 -3.27 -4.22 5.89
N MET A 108 -2.99 -2.96 6.27
CA MET A 108 -3.87 -1.82 5.97
C MET A 108 -4.13 -1.67 4.47
N ARG A 109 -3.10 -1.86 3.63
CA ARG A 109 -3.26 -1.87 2.16
C ARG A 109 -4.20 -2.97 1.65
N LYS A 110 -4.12 -4.17 2.23
CA LYS A 110 -4.98 -5.30 1.85
C LYS A 110 -6.43 -5.03 2.24
N GLU A 111 -6.65 -4.54 3.45
CA GLU A 111 -7.97 -4.19 3.98
C GLU A 111 -8.66 -3.15 3.10
N LYS A 112 -7.97 -2.04 2.78
CA LYS A 112 -8.50 -1.00 1.88
C LYS A 112 -8.91 -1.56 0.50
N LYS A 113 -8.07 -2.43 -0.09
CA LYS A 113 -8.37 -3.07 -1.37
C LYS A 113 -9.60 -4.00 -1.29
N GLU A 114 -9.86 -4.60 -0.14
CA GLU A 114 -11.05 -5.43 0.08
C GLU A 114 -12.31 -4.57 0.21
N GLU A 115 -12.23 -3.44 0.92
CA GLU A 115 -13.32 -2.46 1.05
C GLU A 115 -13.74 -1.93 -0.33
N GLU A 116 -12.78 -1.47 -1.15
CA GLU A 116 -13.05 -1.01 -2.51
C GLU A 116 -13.74 -2.08 -3.37
N ARG A 117 -13.38 -3.36 -3.18
CA ARG A 117 -14.04 -4.49 -3.88
C ARG A 117 -15.47 -4.69 -3.39
N LYS A 118 -15.73 -4.54 -2.09
CA LYS A 118 -17.08 -4.65 -1.50
C LYS A 118 -17.96 -3.50 -1.98
N GLU A 119 -17.46 -2.28 -2.03
CA GLU A 119 -18.20 -1.13 -2.57
C GLU A 119 -18.57 -1.32 -4.04
N LYS A 120 -17.62 -1.73 -4.88
CA LYS A 120 -17.88 -2.04 -6.30
C LYS A 120 -18.92 -3.15 -6.49
N ARG A 121 -19.01 -4.11 -5.55
CA ARG A 121 -20.05 -5.15 -5.57
C ARG A 121 -21.43 -4.56 -5.22
N LYS A 122 -21.52 -3.76 -4.16
CA LYS A 122 -22.76 -3.06 -3.77
C LYS A 122 -23.27 -2.13 -4.87
N GLU A 123 -22.38 -1.40 -5.53
CA GLU A 123 -22.74 -0.52 -6.65
C GLU A 123 -23.32 -1.30 -7.84
N LYS A 124 -22.72 -2.45 -8.18
CA LYS A 124 -23.23 -3.34 -9.24
C LYS A 124 -24.59 -3.95 -8.89
N GLU A 125 -24.81 -4.26 -7.62
CA GLU A 125 -26.08 -4.79 -7.11
C GLU A 125 -27.19 -3.72 -7.17
N ASN A 126 -26.90 -2.49 -6.73
CA ASN A 126 -27.81 -1.36 -6.82
C ASN A 126 -28.19 -1.01 -8.27
N LYS A 127 -27.26 -1.13 -9.23
CA LYS A 127 -27.54 -0.93 -10.66
C LYS A 127 -28.39 -2.05 -11.27
N ARG A 128 -28.37 -3.27 -10.71
CA ARG A 128 -29.20 -4.41 -11.18
C ARG A 128 -30.64 -4.36 -10.68
N GLY A 129 -30.94 -3.58 -9.64
CA GLY A 129 -32.29 -3.41 -9.08
C GLY A 129 -33.21 -2.44 -9.84
N ARG A 130 -32.68 -1.68 -10.81
CA ARG A 130 -33.47 -0.74 -11.64
C ARG A 130 -33.65 -1.28 -13.05
N GLY A 131 -34.78 -1.95 -13.28
CA GLY A 131 -35.36 -2.09 -14.63
C GLY A 131 -35.16 -3.43 -15.32
N ARG A 132 -36.02 -4.39 -15.00
CA ARG A 132 -36.64 -5.24 -16.03
C ARG A 132 -38.12 -5.39 -15.71
N GLY A 133 -38.86 -4.31 -15.94
CA GLY A 133 -40.30 -4.42 -16.19
C GLY A 133 -40.47 -5.35 -17.38
N ARG A 134 -40.98 -6.56 -17.14
CA ARG A 134 -41.35 -7.50 -18.19
C ARG A 134 -42.54 -6.88 -18.92
N GLY A 135 -42.26 -6.17 -20.00
CA GLY A 135 -43.28 -5.68 -20.93
C GLY A 135 -44.08 -6.88 -21.44
N GLN A 136 -45.34 -6.93 -21.03
CA GLN A 136 -46.33 -7.88 -21.49
C GLN A 136 -46.75 -7.50 -22.91
N GLY A 137 -45.91 -7.83 -23.90
CA GLY A 137 -46.18 -7.62 -25.32
C GLY A 137 -47.09 -8.72 -25.87
N ARG A 138 -48.39 -8.44 -25.91
CA ARG A 138 -49.40 -9.16 -26.71
C ARG A 138 -49.08 -8.99 -28.20
N GLY A 139 -49.22 -10.03 -29.03
CA GLY A 139 -49.32 -9.81 -30.49
C GLY A 139 -48.96 -10.98 -31.38
N ARG A 140 -49.91 -11.37 -32.24
CA ARG A 140 -49.89 -12.51 -33.16
C ARG A 140 -49.06 -12.20 -34.42
N GLY A 141 -48.42 -13.23 -34.99
CA GLY A 141 -47.83 -13.17 -36.33
C GLY A 141 -47.55 -14.55 -36.90
N ARG A 142 -48.58 -15.18 -37.50
CA ARG A 142 -48.40 -16.36 -38.38
C ARG A 142 -47.70 -15.89 -39.66
N GLY A 143 -46.46 -16.29 -39.88
CA GLY A 143 -45.75 -16.11 -41.15
C GLY A 143 -45.29 -17.47 -41.68
N ARG A 144 -46.05 -18.05 -42.61
CA ARG A 144 -45.63 -19.21 -43.41
C ARG A 144 -44.55 -18.76 -44.40
N GLY A 145 -43.36 -19.32 -44.31
CA GLY A 145 -42.28 -19.14 -45.29
C GLY A 145 -41.64 -20.48 -45.61
N LYS A 146 -42.10 -21.11 -46.68
CA LYS A 146 -41.69 -22.42 -47.20
C LYS A 146 -40.47 -22.17 -48.12
N GLY A 147 -39.27 -22.59 -47.71
CA GLY A 147 -38.06 -22.50 -48.54
C GLY A 147 -37.29 -23.81 -48.49
N ARG A 148 -37.38 -24.59 -49.56
CA ARG A 148 -36.63 -25.84 -49.80
C ARG A 148 -35.25 -25.53 -50.39
N GLY A 149 -34.24 -26.28 -49.96
CA GLY A 149 -32.95 -26.48 -50.65
C GLY A 149 -31.98 -27.14 -49.66
N ARG A 150 -31.86 -28.47 -49.58
CA ARG A 150 -31.16 -29.43 -50.46
C ARG A 150 -29.73 -29.01 -50.87
N GLY A 151 -28.75 -29.67 -50.25
CA GLY A 151 -27.33 -29.69 -50.62
C GLY A 151 -26.49 -30.14 -49.41
N LYS A 152 -26.49 -31.44 -49.07
CA LYS A 152 -25.49 -32.47 -49.43
C LYS A 152 -24.10 -32.23 -48.83
N ASP A 153 -23.76 -33.15 -47.92
CA ASP A 153 -22.47 -33.85 -47.72
C ASP A 153 -21.20 -32.98 -47.67
N ARG A 154 -20.33 -33.06 -46.66
CA ARG A 154 -19.62 -34.27 -46.21
C ARG A 154 -18.93 -33.97 -44.87
N GLY A 155 -19.07 -34.89 -43.92
CA GLY A 155 -18.14 -34.99 -42.80
C GLY A 155 -16.85 -35.69 -43.24
N SER A 156 -15.74 -35.25 -42.68
CA SER A 156 -14.56 -36.07 -42.43
C SER A 156 -13.94 -35.55 -41.13
N GLY A 157 -14.06 -36.35 -40.07
CA GLY A 157 -13.33 -36.14 -38.83
C GLY A 157 -11.92 -36.72 -38.89
N SER A 158 -11.25 -36.59 -37.74
CA SER A 158 -9.92 -37.12 -37.35
C SER A 158 -8.72 -36.57 -38.17
N GLU A 159 -7.58 -36.22 -37.60
CA GLU A 159 -6.95 -36.69 -36.36
C GLU A 159 -5.85 -35.72 -35.92
N LYS A 160 -5.49 -35.78 -34.63
CA LYS A 160 -4.28 -35.16 -34.08
C LYS A 160 -3.08 -35.97 -34.52
N GLU A 161 -1.97 -35.31 -34.87
CA GLU A 161 -0.63 -35.85 -34.60
C GLU A 161 0.29 -34.73 -34.09
N TYR A 162 0.91 -35.01 -32.93
CA TYR A 162 2.16 -34.43 -32.46
C TYR A 162 3.30 -34.91 -33.37
N ILE A 163 4.37 -34.12 -33.52
CA ILE A 163 5.80 -34.55 -33.47
C ILE A 163 6.68 -33.31 -33.72
N GLY A 164 7.76 -33.19 -32.92
CA GLY A 164 9.03 -32.58 -33.34
C GLY A 164 9.33 -31.19 -32.82
#